data_AF-A0A9D0TFD0-F1
#
_entry.id   AF-A0A9D0TFD0-F1
#
_cell.length_a   1.000
_cell.length_b   1.000
_cell.length_c   1.000
_cell.angle_alpha   90.00
_cell.angle_beta   90.00
_cell.angle_gamma   90.00
#
_symmetry.space_group_name_H-M   'P 1'
#
loop_
_entity.id
_entity.type
_entity.pdbx_description
1 polymer ?
#
loop_
_entity_poly.entity_id
_entity_poly.type
_entity_poly.pdbx_seq_one_letter_code
_entity_poly.pdbx_strand_id
1 'polypeptide(L)'
;MSLSLPPKSVIRCDEETAQSVHEQLTSVIAGHPQATTTYRFYEEIDSWLGPWGQSGYPIAYGKFYNIAFSGNQQLMANPAARQWVWRTTIFLQEALRDYIVRRVRDCTLPALTEAELRQAAFDSHPRAYDRGGLATLVLVAPELIPVIATIPAAEFSPTSSNFSATVRQVFVTLGLVVPRMTGIVLAASAGPAHTGVLSRAVRQDQQRLLNQFSISRELGRLKDLINQGKLDHIPWLNQTIAQLNARQFPDQGFARLAREVIQAAQSRRRKLLQYYDGLLNQSPEVRSRINRMFPDVLRPVH
;
A
#
# COMPACT_ATOMS: atom_id res chain seq x y z
N MET A 1 -13.98 5.04 2.12
CA MET A 1 -14.82 3.97 1.54
C MET A 1 -14.26 2.68 2.09
N SER A 2 -15.06 1.96 2.87
CA SER A 2 -14.69 0.64 3.37
C SER A 2 -14.66 -0.38 2.21
N LEU A 3 -14.00 -1.51 2.41
CA LEU A 3 -13.99 -2.60 1.43
C LEU A 3 -15.41 -3.03 1.07
N SER A 4 -15.70 -3.15 -0.23
CA SER A 4 -16.97 -3.70 -0.72
C SER A 4 -16.83 -5.21 -0.94
N LEU A 5 -16.62 -5.93 0.17
CA LEU A 5 -16.46 -7.38 0.17
C LEU A 5 -17.65 -8.04 0.86
N PRO A 6 -18.14 -9.20 0.37
CA PRO A 6 -19.16 -9.95 1.08
C PRO A 6 -18.66 -10.38 2.45
N PRO A 7 -19.55 -10.61 3.44
CA PRO A 7 -19.13 -11.14 4.74
C PRO A 7 -18.32 -12.42 4.58
N LYS A 8 -17.27 -12.60 5.40
CA LYS A 8 -16.36 -13.76 5.26
C LYS A 8 -17.07 -15.12 5.34
N SER A 9 -18.22 -15.19 6.02
CA SER A 9 -19.01 -16.41 6.19
C SER A 9 -19.76 -16.85 4.93
N VAL A 10 -19.97 -15.95 3.97
CA VAL A 10 -20.72 -16.21 2.72
C VAL A 10 -19.88 -15.96 1.47
N ILE A 11 -18.56 -15.81 1.63
CA ILE A 11 -17.66 -15.58 0.51
C ILE A 11 -17.58 -16.84 -0.36
N ARG A 12 -17.73 -16.66 -1.67
CA ARG A 12 -17.57 -17.75 -2.64
C ARG A 12 -16.08 -18.05 -2.83
N CYS A 13 -15.75 -19.31 -3.12
CA CYS A 13 -14.39 -19.72 -3.44
C CYS A 13 -14.23 -19.98 -4.95
N ASP A 14 -14.43 -18.93 -5.73
CA ASP A 14 -14.19 -18.91 -7.18
C ASP A 14 -13.13 -17.86 -7.55
N GLU A 15 -12.57 -17.98 -8.75
CA GLU A 15 -11.46 -17.10 -9.18
C GLU A 15 -11.90 -15.63 -9.33
N GLU A 16 -13.16 -15.39 -9.73
CA GLU A 16 -13.72 -14.03 -9.79
C GLU A 16 -13.73 -13.38 -8.40
N THR A 17 -14.15 -14.12 -7.38
CA THR A 17 -14.20 -13.65 -6.00
C THR A 17 -12.80 -13.46 -5.44
N ALA A 18 -11.87 -14.38 -5.71
CA ALA A 18 -10.47 -14.24 -5.31
C ALA A 18 -9.81 -13.00 -5.93
N GLN A 19 -10.08 -12.75 -7.22
CA GLN A 19 -9.58 -11.56 -7.93
C GLN A 19 -10.20 -10.28 -7.36
N SER A 20 -11.51 -10.26 -7.10
CA SER A 20 -12.18 -9.12 -6.45
C SER A 20 -11.59 -8.83 -5.07
N VAL A 21 -11.35 -9.85 -4.24
CA VAL A 21 -10.68 -9.70 -2.93
C VAL A 21 -9.28 -9.14 -3.09
N HIS A 22 -8.50 -9.66 -4.04
CA HIS A 22 -7.16 -9.17 -4.31
C HIS A 22 -7.16 -7.68 -4.68
N GLU A 23 -8.03 -7.25 -5.58
CA GLU A 23 -8.14 -5.86 -6.03
C GLU A 23 -8.58 -4.91 -4.91
N GLN A 24 -9.62 -5.30 -4.16
CA GLN A 24 -10.15 -4.51 -3.04
C GLN A 24 -9.12 -4.36 -1.92
N LEU A 25 -8.43 -5.44 -1.54
CA LEU A 25 -7.36 -5.36 -0.54
C LEU A 25 -6.17 -4.55 -1.04
N THR A 26 -5.79 -4.69 -2.32
CA THR A 26 -4.69 -3.91 -2.92
C THR A 26 -4.98 -2.42 -2.90
N SER A 27 -6.23 -2.00 -3.14
CA SER A 27 -6.58 -0.57 -3.20
C SER A 27 -6.33 0.16 -1.86
N VAL A 28 -6.34 -0.56 -0.74
CA VAL A 28 -6.13 -0.03 0.62
C VAL A 28 -4.74 -0.32 1.19
N ILE A 29 -3.84 -0.96 0.43
CA ILE A 29 -2.40 -1.08 0.76
C ILE A 29 -1.75 0.31 0.70
N ALA A 30 -0.80 0.56 1.61
CA ALA A 30 -0.02 1.79 1.64
C ALA A 30 0.56 2.12 0.26
N GLY A 31 0.43 3.38 -0.16
CA GLY A 31 0.88 3.83 -1.48
C GLY A 31 -0.18 3.72 -2.56
N HIS A 32 -1.32 3.09 -2.33
CA HIS A 32 -2.48 3.23 -3.21
C HIS A 32 -3.34 4.45 -2.84
N PRO A 33 -4.04 5.07 -3.81
CA PRO A 33 -4.81 6.28 -3.52
C PRO A 33 -5.93 6.11 -2.50
N GLN A 34 -6.52 4.91 -2.35
CA GLN A 34 -7.60 4.70 -1.36
C GLN A 34 -7.05 4.49 0.07
N ALA A 35 -5.76 4.18 0.23
CA ALA A 35 -5.07 4.16 1.51
C ALA A 35 -4.83 5.58 2.04
N THR A 36 -5.82 6.13 2.75
CA THR A 36 -5.75 7.46 3.36
C THR A 36 -4.67 7.59 4.44
N THR A 37 -4.25 6.47 5.00
CA THR A 37 -3.16 6.33 5.96
C THR A 37 -2.31 5.12 5.55
N THR A 38 -1.10 5.00 6.11
CA THR A 38 -0.23 3.83 5.90
C THR A 38 -0.77 2.54 6.53
N TYR A 39 -1.68 2.66 7.49
CA TYR A 39 -2.23 1.53 8.25
C TYR A 39 -3.68 1.19 7.88
N ARG A 40 -4.30 1.88 6.91
CA ARG A 40 -5.70 1.67 6.52
C ARG A 40 -6.00 0.20 6.24
N PHE A 41 -5.12 -0.48 5.51
CA PHE A 41 -5.21 -1.92 5.23
C PHE A 41 -5.56 -2.77 6.47
N TYR A 42 -4.93 -2.48 7.60
CA TYR A 42 -5.16 -3.24 8.83
C TYR A 42 -6.54 -2.97 9.45
N GLU A 43 -7.03 -1.73 9.35
CA GLU A 43 -8.38 -1.36 9.82
C GLU A 43 -9.46 -2.06 8.99
N GLU A 44 -9.26 -2.09 7.67
CA GLU A 44 -10.19 -2.72 6.74
C GLU A 44 -10.22 -4.25 6.91
N ILE A 45 -9.06 -4.88 7.16
CA ILE A 45 -8.99 -6.32 7.46
C ILE A 45 -9.65 -6.64 8.80
N ASP A 46 -9.42 -5.87 9.86
CA ASP A 46 -10.07 -6.11 11.15
C ASP A 46 -11.59 -5.98 11.02
N SER A 47 -12.06 -4.95 10.31
CA SER A 47 -13.49 -4.74 10.08
C SER A 47 -14.15 -5.86 9.27
N TRP A 48 -13.41 -6.51 8.36
CA TRP A 48 -13.98 -7.49 7.43
C TRP A 48 -13.81 -8.94 7.91
N LEU A 49 -12.62 -9.32 8.37
CA LEU A 49 -12.32 -10.67 8.83
C LEU A 49 -12.59 -10.86 10.33
N GLY A 50 -12.56 -9.76 11.09
CA GLY A 50 -12.88 -9.66 12.52
C GLY A 50 -14.32 -9.18 12.75
N PRO A 51 -14.60 -8.41 13.82
CA PRO A 51 -13.66 -7.56 14.55
C PRO A 51 -12.91 -8.28 15.67
N TRP A 52 -11.57 -8.25 15.64
CA TRP A 52 -10.74 -8.67 16.77
C TRP A 52 -10.33 -7.48 17.63
N GLY A 53 -10.32 -6.27 17.07
CA GLY A 53 -10.13 -5.03 17.82
C GLY A 53 -8.76 -4.94 18.50
N GLN A 54 -8.71 -4.35 19.69
CA GLN A 54 -7.45 -4.02 20.39
C GLN A 54 -6.62 -5.22 20.88
N SER A 55 -7.14 -6.45 20.75
CA SER A 55 -6.38 -7.68 21.01
C SER A 55 -5.91 -8.37 19.72
N GLY A 56 -6.53 -8.06 18.58
CA GLY A 56 -6.24 -8.69 17.28
C GLY A 56 -4.98 -8.14 16.61
N TYR A 57 -4.31 -9.00 15.85
CA TYR A 57 -3.09 -8.68 15.12
C TYR A 57 -3.22 -7.42 14.26
N PRO A 58 -4.27 -7.22 13.43
CA PRO A 58 -4.31 -6.06 12.56
C PRO A 58 -4.23 -4.73 13.32
N ILE A 59 -4.95 -4.58 14.42
CA ILE A 59 -4.99 -3.33 15.17
C ILE A 59 -3.87 -3.25 16.21
N ALA A 60 -3.79 -4.25 17.10
CA ALA A 60 -2.89 -4.26 18.25
C ALA A 60 -1.41 -4.36 17.85
N TYR A 61 -1.12 -4.96 16.68
CA TYR A 61 0.24 -5.15 16.20
C TYR A 61 0.47 -4.40 14.88
N GLY A 62 -0.24 -4.76 13.80
CA GLY A 62 -0.02 -4.24 12.45
C GLY A 62 -0.12 -2.71 12.38
N LYS A 63 -1.25 -2.14 12.79
CA LYS A 63 -1.47 -0.70 12.85
C LYS A 63 -0.57 -0.03 13.88
N PHE A 64 -0.47 -0.58 15.10
CA PHE A 64 0.35 -0.02 16.17
C PHE A 64 1.81 0.17 15.72
N TYR A 65 2.46 -0.88 15.22
CA TYR A 65 3.84 -0.80 14.78
C TYR A 65 4.00 0.00 13.49
N ASN A 66 3.02 -0.02 12.58
CA ASN A 66 3.06 0.88 11.43
C ASN A 66 3.14 2.36 11.86
N ILE A 67 2.33 2.76 12.86
CA ILE A 67 2.37 4.11 13.43
C ILE A 67 3.71 4.36 14.13
N ALA A 68 4.19 3.41 14.96
CA ALA A 68 5.45 3.56 15.67
C ALA A 68 6.65 3.75 14.72
N PHE A 69 6.73 2.96 13.63
CA PHE A 69 7.81 3.09 12.65
C PHE A 69 7.69 4.36 11.80
N SER A 70 6.50 4.67 11.29
CA SER A 70 6.29 5.84 10.42
C SER A 70 6.26 7.18 11.17
N GLY A 71 5.98 7.17 12.48
CA GLY A 71 6.00 8.33 13.35
C GLY A 71 7.35 8.60 14.03
N ASN A 72 8.32 7.66 13.94
CA ASN A 72 9.63 7.84 14.56
C ASN A 72 10.46 8.89 13.84
N GLN A 73 10.74 10.01 14.51
CA GLN A 73 11.44 11.15 13.90
C GLN A 73 12.85 10.81 13.43
N GLN A 74 13.60 9.96 14.15
CA GLN A 74 14.96 9.57 13.78
C GLN A 74 14.96 8.74 12.50
N LEU A 75 14.06 7.77 12.39
CA LEU A 75 13.91 6.96 11.18
C LEU A 75 13.43 7.81 9.99
N MET A 76 12.49 8.73 10.21
CA MET A 76 11.93 9.54 9.13
C MET A 76 12.86 10.66 8.64
N ALA A 77 13.81 11.09 9.48
CA ALA A 77 14.85 12.04 9.11
C ALA A 77 15.88 11.46 8.13
N ASN A 78 16.16 10.15 8.21
CA ASN A 78 17.09 9.47 7.31
C ASN A 78 16.35 8.95 6.05
N PRO A 79 16.74 9.36 4.83
CA PRO A 79 16.06 8.94 3.61
C PRO A 79 16.04 7.43 3.36
N ALA A 80 17.12 6.72 3.69
CA ALA A 80 17.22 5.27 3.54
C ALA A 80 16.30 4.53 4.52
N ALA A 81 16.27 4.97 5.79
CA ALA A 81 15.37 4.39 6.80
C ALA A 81 13.90 4.64 6.46
N ARG A 82 13.55 5.87 6.07
CA ARG A 82 12.20 6.21 5.62
C ARG A 82 11.75 5.34 4.44
N GLN A 83 12.62 5.13 3.46
CA GLN A 83 12.33 4.26 2.32
C GLN A 83 12.17 2.79 2.74
N TRP A 84 13.01 2.31 3.65
CA TRP A 84 12.90 0.97 4.21
C TRP A 84 11.57 0.77 4.95
N VAL A 85 11.18 1.70 5.84
CA VAL A 85 9.89 1.65 6.55
C VAL A 85 8.72 1.61 5.57
N TRP A 86 8.79 2.45 4.53
CA TRP A 86 7.76 2.50 3.48
C TRP A 86 7.60 1.17 2.75
N ARG A 87 8.70 0.63 2.21
CA ARG A 87 8.68 -0.63 1.45
C ARG A 87 8.30 -1.81 2.31
N THR A 88 8.84 -1.87 3.53
CA THR A 88 8.52 -2.93 4.49
C THR A 88 7.04 -2.94 4.84
N THR A 89 6.44 -1.76 5.07
CA THR A 89 4.99 -1.63 5.30
C THR A 89 4.20 -2.26 4.16
N ILE A 90 4.53 -1.91 2.92
CA ILE A 90 3.85 -2.45 1.73
C ILE A 90 4.01 -3.97 1.66
N PHE A 91 5.24 -4.48 1.79
CA PHE A 91 5.48 -5.92 1.65
C PHE A 91 4.80 -6.76 2.74
N LEU A 92 4.66 -6.22 3.96
CA LEU A 92 3.88 -6.88 5.01
C LEU A 92 2.39 -6.95 4.65
N GLN A 93 1.84 -5.87 4.11
CA GLN A 93 0.44 -5.81 3.71
C GLN A 93 0.15 -6.69 2.49
N GLU A 94 1.03 -6.68 1.48
CA GLU A 94 0.95 -7.58 0.32
C GLU A 94 0.98 -9.05 0.73
N ALA A 95 1.89 -9.43 1.64
CA ALA A 95 1.98 -10.81 2.11
C ALA A 95 0.70 -11.27 2.81
N LEU A 96 0.09 -10.40 3.62
CA LEU A 96 -1.20 -10.67 4.26
C LEU A 96 -2.35 -10.75 3.24
N ARG A 97 -2.39 -9.84 2.25
CA ARG A 97 -3.35 -9.92 1.15
C ARG A 97 -3.24 -11.27 0.45
N ASP A 98 -2.04 -11.66 0.04
CA ASP A 98 -1.80 -12.88 -0.72
C ASP A 98 -2.20 -14.12 0.10
N TYR A 99 -1.93 -14.11 1.41
CA TYR A 99 -2.40 -15.13 2.33
C TYR A 99 -3.95 -15.21 2.34
N ILE A 100 -4.63 -14.08 2.48
CA ILE A 100 -6.11 -14.02 2.51
C ILE A 100 -6.71 -14.49 1.18
N VAL A 101 -6.18 -14.02 0.04
CA VAL A 101 -6.63 -14.42 -1.30
C VAL A 101 -6.46 -15.93 -1.50
N ARG A 102 -5.35 -16.51 -1.03
CA ARG A 102 -5.17 -17.96 -1.04
C ARG A 102 -6.22 -18.68 -0.20
N ARG A 103 -6.56 -18.17 0.99
CA ARG A 103 -7.65 -18.73 1.82
C ARG A 103 -9.01 -18.69 1.11
N VAL A 104 -9.27 -17.69 0.27
CA VAL A 104 -10.47 -17.65 -0.59
C VAL A 104 -10.42 -18.78 -1.61
N ARG A 105 -9.32 -18.90 -2.36
CA ARG A 105 -9.15 -19.96 -3.38
C ARG A 105 -9.27 -21.37 -2.81
N ASP A 106 -8.76 -21.57 -1.60
CA ASP A 106 -8.78 -22.87 -0.92
C ASP A 106 -10.12 -23.16 -0.21
N CYS A 107 -11.13 -22.28 -0.33
CA CYS A 107 -12.40 -22.35 0.41
C CYS A 107 -12.22 -22.38 1.95
N THR A 108 -11.13 -21.84 2.48
CA THR A 108 -10.80 -21.88 3.91
C THR A 108 -10.90 -20.52 4.61
N LEU A 109 -11.23 -19.44 3.90
CA LEU A 109 -11.42 -18.12 4.50
C LEU A 109 -12.51 -18.08 5.60
N PRO A 110 -13.67 -18.74 5.46
CA PRO A 110 -14.71 -18.70 6.49
C PRO A 110 -14.23 -19.24 7.85
N ALA A 111 -13.31 -20.20 7.85
CA ALA A 111 -12.74 -20.82 9.04
C ALA A 111 -11.49 -20.10 9.58
N LEU A 112 -11.02 -19.05 8.90
CA LEU A 112 -9.82 -18.32 9.30
C LEU A 112 -9.98 -17.68 10.68
N THR A 113 -9.08 -18.06 11.58
CA THR A 113 -8.96 -17.54 12.94
C THR A 113 -7.98 -16.37 13.02
N GLU A 114 -8.04 -15.60 14.11
CA GLU A 114 -7.08 -14.54 14.41
C GLU A 114 -5.66 -15.09 14.54
N ALA A 115 -5.50 -16.22 15.23
CA ALA A 115 -4.21 -16.84 15.47
C ALA A 115 -3.53 -17.30 14.17
N GLU A 116 -4.29 -17.87 13.23
CA GLU A 116 -3.78 -18.24 11.90
C GLU A 116 -3.34 -17.00 11.09
N LEU A 117 -4.16 -15.94 11.11
CA LEU A 117 -3.80 -14.68 10.44
C LEU A 117 -2.54 -14.07 11.06
N ARG A 118 -2.46 -14.02 12.39
CA ARG A 118 -1.31 -13.53 13.15
C ARG A 118 -0.04 -14.30 12.80
N GLN A 119 -0.12 -15.63 12.80
CA GLN A 119 1.01 -16.49 12.46
C GLN A 119 1.49 -16.22 11.02
N ALA A 120 0.57 -16.19 10.05
CA ALA A 120 0.90 -15.88 8.67
C ALA A 120 1.53 -14.50 8.50
N ALA A 121 1.07 -13.52 9.29
CA ALA A 121 1.67 -12.20 9.34
C ALA A 121 3.13 -12.29 9.81
N PHE A 122 3.39 -12.88 10.98
CA PHE A 122 4.74 -13.02 11.54
C PHE A 122 5.70 -13.78 10.62
N ASP A 123 5.22 -14.86 10.00
CA ASP A 123 6.02 -15.65 9.05
C ASP A 123 6.47 -14.83 7.82
N SER A 124 5.74 -13.77 7.47
CA SER A 124 6.10 -12.90 6.35
C SER A 124 7.20 -11.86 6.68
N HIS A 125 7.45 -11.58 7.96
CA HIS A 125 8.32 -10.47 8.37
C HIS A 125 9.77 -10.58 7.86
N PRO A 126 10.46 -11.74 7.98
CA PRO A 126 11.84 -11.84 7.50
C PRO A 126 11.97 -11.49 6.01
N ARG A 127 11.04 -11.98 5.19
CA ARG A 127 11.04 -11.72 3.75
C ARG A 127 10.68 -10.27 3.44
N ALA A 128 9.72 -9.69 4.16
CA ALA A 128 9.36 -8.29 4.00
C ALA A 128 10.51 -7.34 4.39
N TYR A 129 11.27 -7.67 5.44
CA TYR A 129 12.42 -6.89 5.90
C TYR A 129 13.58 -6.94 4.91
N ASP A 130 13.90 -8.13 4.38
CA ASP A 130 14.93 -8.28 3.35
C ASP A 130 14.54 -7.54 2.06
N ARG A 131 13.32 -7.77 1.54
CA ARG A 131 12.81 -7.06 0.35
C ARG A 131 12.68 -5.55 0.57
N GLY A 132 12.35 -5.13 1.78
CA GLY A 132 12.30 -3.73 2.20
C GLY A 132 13.67 -3.05 2.11
N GLY A 133 14.75 -3.83 2.11
CA GLY A 133 16.12 -3.34 2.02
C GLY A 133 16.80 -3.18 3.39
N LEU A 134 16.42 -3.97 4.40
CA LEU A 134 17.00 -3.86 5.74
C LEU A 134 18.53 -4.01 5.71
N ALA A 135 19.04 -4.93 4.87
CA ALA A 135 20.48 -5.08 4.72
C ALA A 135 21.15 -3.83 4.14
N THR A 136 20.53 -3.13 3.19
CA THR A 136 21.06 -1.84 2.72
C THR A 136 21.04 -0.82 3.84
N LEU A 137 19.97 -0.78 4.64
CA LEU A 137 19.85 0.15 5.76
C LEU A 137 20.95 -0.06 6.81
N VAL A 138 21.23 -1.31 7.17
CA VAL A 138 22.35 -1.67 8.07
C VAL A 138 23.68 -1.10 7.57
N LEU A 139 23.89 -1.05 6.26
CA LEU A 139 25.16 -0.60 5.68
C LEU A 139 25.27 0.91 5.60
N VAL A 140 24.17 1.61 5.34
CA VAL A 140 24.18 3.07 5.09
C VAL A 140 23.78 3.89 6.31
N ALA A 141 23.14 3.28 7.30
CA ALA A 141 22.74 3.91 8.57
C ALA A 141 22.72 2.87 9.73
N PRO A 142 23.86 2.23 10.03
CA PRO A 142 23.97 1.21 11.10
C PRO A 142 23.50 1.73 12.47
N GLU A 143 23.66 3.03 12.74
CA GLU A 143 23.23 3.70 13.96
C GLU A 143 21.71 3.67 14.20
N LEU A 144 20.92 3.41 13.16
CA LEU A 144 19.46 3.30 13.26
C LEU A 144 18.97 1.88 13.58
N ILE A 145 19.84 0.87 13.52
CA ILE A 145 19.48 -0.52 13.82
C ILE A 145 19.04 -0.70 15.28
N PRO A 146 19.71 -0.11 16.30
CA PRO A 146 19.21 -0.13 17.66
C PRO A 146 17.80 0.49 17.78
N VAL A 147 17.54 1.61 17.11
CA VAL A 147 16.23 2.28 17.12
C VAL A 147 15.13 1.35 16.58
N ILE A 148 15.41 0.66 15.46
CA ILE A 148 14.50 -0.31 14.85
C ILE A 148 14.23 -1.48 15.79
N ALA A 149 15.27 -2.01 16.44
CA ALA A 149 15.16 -3.15 17.36
C ALA A 149 14.39 -2.78 18.64
N THR A 150 14.44 -1.53 19.08
CA THR A 150 13.72 -1.07 20.30
C THR A 150 12.25 -0.72 20.06
N ILE A 151 11.82 -0.50 18.82
CA ILE A 151 10.40 -0.19 18.55
C ILE A 151 9.46 -1.32 19.03
N PRO A 152 9.72 -2.62 18.75
CA PRO A 152 8.93 -3.71 19.32
C PRO A 152 9.39 -4.13 20.73
N ALA A 153 10.03 -3.25 21.51
CA ALA A 153 10.61 -3.62 22.81
C ALA A 153 9.60 -4.30 23.76
N ALA A 154 8.35 -3.84 23.76
CA ALA A 154 7.29 -4.40 24.59
C ALA A 154 6.98 -5.88 24.28
N GLU A 155 7.23 -6.33 23.06
CA GLU A 155 6.98 -7.70 22.63
C GLU A 155 8.06 -8.68 23.10
N PHE A 156 9.21 -8.20 23.58
CA PHE A 156 10.21 -9.06 24.23
C PHE A 156 9.88 -9.34 25.70
N SER A 157 8.75 -8.85 26.22
CA SER A 157 8.25 -9.32 27.50
C SER A 157 7.83 -10.79 27.37
N PRO A 158 8.30 -11.72 28.23
CA PRO A 158 7.84 -13.11 28.24
C PRO A 158 6.33 -13.28 28.45
N THR A 159 5.66 -12.23 28.94
CA THR A 159 4.19 -12.18 29.12
C THR A 159 3.44 -11.70 27.88
N SER A 160 4.13 -11.22 26.83
CA SER A 160 3.48 -10.84 25.57
C SER A 160 3.00 -12.07 24.81
N SER A 161 1.77 -12.00 24.27
CA SER A 161 1.25 -13.02 23.35
C SER A 161 2.04 -13.13 22.04
N ASN A 162 2.92 -12.16 21.75
CA ASN A 162 3.80 -12.17 20.58
C ASN A 162 5.26 -12.52 20.91
N PHE A 163 5.59 -12.88 22.15
CA PHE A 163 6.98 -13.06 22.58
C PHE A 163 7.75 -14.06 21.71
N SER A 164 7.24 -15.27 21.55
CA SER A 164 7.89 -16.33 20.77
C SER A 164 8.06 -15.96 19.29
N ALA A 165 7.05 -15.31 18.70
CA ALA A 165 7.07 -14.86 17.32
C ALA A 165 8.09 -13.73 17.10
N THR A 166 8.12 -12.75 18.02
CA THR A 166 9.06 -11.61 17.97
C THR A 166 10.50 -12.07 18.16
N VAL A 167 10.76 -12.95 19.12
CA VAL A 167 12.09 -13.52 19.34
C VAL A 167 12.57 -14.27 18.10
N ARG A 168 11.75 -15.15 17.53
CA ARG A 168 12.08 -15.87 16.28
C ARG A 168 12.38 -14.90 15.14
N GLN A 169 11.52 -13.89 14.96
CA GLN A 169 11.70 -12.88 13.93
C GLN A 169 13.03 -12.14 14.07
N VAL A 170 13.42 -11.75 15.28
CA VAL A 170 14.71 -11.10 15.54
C VAL A 170 15.88 -12.02 15.23
N PHE A 171 15.86 -13.27 15.69
CA PHE A 171 16.94 -14.21 15.39
C PHE A 171 17.10 -14.46 13.88
N VAL A 172 15.98 -14.65 13.16
CA VAL A 172 16.02 -14.82 11.70
C VAL A 172 16.54 -13.54 11.03
N THR A 173 16.09 -12.37 11.47
CA THR A 173 16.53 -11.08 10.93
C THR A 173 18.01 -10.83 11.21
N LEU A 174 18.51 -11.12 12.41
CA LEU A 174 19.93 -11.05 12.76
C LEU A 174 20.76 -12.03 11.92
N GLY A 175 20.26 -13.24 11.66
CA GLY A 175 20.89 -14.20 10.75
C GLY A 175 21.03 -13.68 9.31
N LEU A 176 20.12 -12.82 8.85
CA LEU A 176 20.23 -12.14 7.54
C LEU A 176 21.24 -10.99 7.54
N VAL A 177 21.40 -10.32 8.69
CA VAL A 177 22.19 -9.10 8.83
C VAL A 177 23.66 -9.40 9.16
N VAL A 178 23.93 -10.32 10.08
CA VAL A 178 25.28 -10.59 10.61
C VAL A 178 26.27 -11.02 9.51
N PRO A 179 25.96 -12.01 8.64
CA PRO A 179 26.89 -12.42 7.57
C PRO A 179 27.21 -11.30 6.58
N ARG A 180 26.23 -10.41 6.32
CA ARG A 180 26.39 -9.27 5.42
C ARG A 180 27.24 -8.16 6.06
N MET A 181 27.10 -7.91 7.36
CA MET A 181 27.98 -7.00 8.09
C MET A 181 29.42 -7.51 8.14
N THR A 182 29.63 -8.79 8.47
CA THR A 182 30.99 -9.37 8.54
C THR A 182 31.67 -9.39 7.17
N GLY A 183 30.95 -9.72 6.09
CA GLY A 183 31.52 -9.69 4.74
C GLY A 183 31.93 -8.29 4.28
N ILE A 184 31.25 -7.24 4.76
CA ILE A 184 31.55 -5.86 4.37
C ILE A 184 32.61 -5.23 5.25
N VAL A 185 32.69 -5.55 6.54
CA VAL A 185 33.83 -5.16 7.39
C VAL A 185 35.13 -5.74 6.83
N LEU A 186 35.09 -6.99 6.34
CA LEU A 186 36.23 -7.64 5.67
C LEU A 186 36.55 -7.04 4.29
N ALA A 187 35.56 -6.51 3.57
CA ALA A 187 35.78 -5.81 2.29
C ALA A 187 36.23 -4.35 2.47
N ALA A 188 35.79 -3.68 3.54
CA ALA A 188 36.16 -2.31 3.91
C ALA A 188 37.59 -2.20 4.44
N SER A 189 38.11 -3.28 5.04
CA SER A 189 39.51 -3.37 5.46
C SER A 189 40.47 -3.72 4.31
N ALA A 190 39.96 -4.01 3.10
CA ALA A 190 40.76 -4.46 1.94
C ALA A 190 41.07 -3.38 0.88
N GLY A 191 40.88 -2.08 1.16
CA GLY A 191 41.33 -0.98 0.30
C GLY A 191 40.26 -0.40 -0.65
N PRO A 192 40.63 0.54 -1.55
CA PRO A 192 39.79 1.64 -2.07
C PRO A 192 38.75 1.23 -3.14
N ALA A 193 37.86 0.28 -2.81
CA ALA A 193 36.79 -0.21 -3.67
C ALA A 193 35.43 0.48 -3.44
N HIS A 194 35.31 1.39 -2.46
CA HIS A 194 34.03 1.92 -1.98
C HIS A 194 33.48 3.12 -2.79
N THR A 195 34.31 3.75 -3.63
CA THR A 195 33.89 4.85 -4.53
C THR A 195 32.89 4.39 -5.60
N GLY A 196 32.97 3.14 -6.03
CA GLY A 196 32.04 2.54 -7.01
C GLY A 196 30.63 2.32 -6.44
N VAL A 197 30.52 1.89 -5.18
CA VAL A 197 29.23 1.64 -4.52
C VAL A 197 28.53 2.96 -4.18
N LEU A 198 29.26 3.93 -3.62
CA LEU A 198 28.73 5.28 -3.37
C LEU A 198 28.30 5.99 -4.65
N SER A 199 29.10 5.96 -5.72
CA SER A 199 28.73 6.60 -7.00
C SER A 199 27.53 5.93 -7.70
N ARG A 200 27.32 4.62 -7.50
CA ARG A 200 26.09 3.92 -7.94
C ARG A 200 24.89 4.32 -7.10
N ALA A 201 25.05 4.40 -5.77
CA ALA A 201 23.99 4.84 -4.87
C ALA A 201 23.53 6.28 -5.17
N VAL A 202 24.48 7.21 -5.37
CA VAL A 202 24.19 8.60 -5.75
C VAL A 202 23.47 8.69 -7.10
N ARG A 203 23.92 7.94 -8.12
CA ARG A 203 23.23 7.91 -9.43
C ARG A 203 21.81 7.35 -9.35
N GLN A 204 21.60 6.30 -8.56
CA GLN A 204 20.27 5.74 -8.32
C GLN A 204 19.37 6.75 -7.60
N ASP A 205 19.90 7.52 -6.65
CA ASP A 205 19.14 8.53 -5.92
C ASP A 205 18.76 9.72 -6.83
N GLN A 206 19.70 10.18 -7.67
CA GLN A 206 19.41 11.20 -8.69
C GLN A 206 18.31 10.74 -9.67
N GLN A 207 18.38 9.51 -10.17
CA GLN A 207 17.34 8.95 -11.05
C GLN A 207 15.97 8.88 -10.34
N ARG A 208 15.94 8.47 -9.07
CA ARG A 208 14.70 8.44 -8.28
C ARG A 208 14.11 9.83 -8.11
N LEU A 209 14.94 10.82 -7.80
CA LEU A 209 14.52 12.21 -7.64
C LEU A 209 13.94 12.75 -8.95
N LEU A 210 14.58 12.49 -10.09
CA LEU A 210 14.07 12.89 -11.40
C LEU A 210 12.72 12.23 -11.72
N ASN A 211 12.59 10.93 -11.42
CA ASN A 211 11.33 10.21 -11.59
C ASN A 211 10.21 10.78 -10.69
N GLN A 212 10.54 11.12 -9.44
CA GLN A 212 9.62 11.77 -8.51
C GLN A 212 9.15 13.14 -9.03
N PHE A 213 10.05 13.96 -9.57
CA PHE A 213 9.67 15.22 -10.20
C PHE A 213 8.79 15.02 -11.43
N SER A 214 9.03 13.98 -12.24
CA SER A 214 8.15 13.67 -13.38
C SER A 214 6.73 13.33 -12.92
N ILE A 215 6.60 12.41 -11.97
CA ILE A 215 5.29 11.99 -11.44
C ILE A 215 4.54 13.19 -10.84
N SER A 216 5.22 14.03 -10.06
CA SER A 216 4.61 15.22 -9.45
C SER A 216 4.06 16.19 -10.51
N ARG A 217 4.88 16.52 -11.52
CA ARG A 217 4.49 17.40 -12.62
C ARG A 217 3.35 16.81 -13.45
N GLU A 218 3.40 15.51 -13.73
CA GLU A 218 2.35 14.81 -14.46
C GLU A 218 1.01 14.86 -13.72
N LEU A 219 0.98 14.52 -12.42
CA LEU A 219 -0.22 14.57 -11.61
C LEU A 219 -0.77 16.00 -11.49
N GLY A 220 0.09 17.00 -11.27
CA GLY A 220 -0.28 18.41 -11.21
C GLY A 220 -0.91 18.89 -12.53
N ARG A 221 -0.22 18.66 -13.66
CA ARG A 221 -0.73 19.02 -14.99
C ARG A 221 -2.06 18.33 -15.29
N LEU A 222 -2.19 17.06 -14.91
CA LEU A 222 -3.42 16.29 -15.13
C LEU A 222 -4.60 16.91 -14.38
N LYS A 223 -4.41 17.25 -13.09
CA LYS A 223 -5.40 17.96 -12.27
C LYS A 223 -5.82 19.28 -12.91
N ASP A 224 -4.85 20.08 -13.37
CA ASP A 224 -5.12 21.38 -13.98
C ASP A 224 -5.92 21.26 -15.28
N LEU A 225 -5.55 20.32 -16.15
CA LEU A 225 -6.28 20.06 -17.40
C LEU A 225 -7.72 19.60 -17.14
N ILE A 226 -7.95 18.76 -16.13
CA ILE A 226 -9.30 18.34 -15.71
C ILE A 226 -10.11 19.53 -15.19
N ASN A 227 -9.51 20.36 -14.32
CA ASN A 227 -10.18 21.51 -13.74
C ASN A 227 -10.54 22.58 -14.78
N GLN A 228 -9.69 22.73 -15.81
CA GLN A 228 -9.92 23.64 -16.93
C GLN A 228 -10.94 23.09 -17.95
N GLY A 229 -11.46 21.87 -17.77
CA GLY A 229 -12.39 21.24 -18.72
C GLY A 229 -11.75 20.81 -20.04
N LYS A 230 -10.40 20.81 -20.12
CA LYS A 230 -9.67 20.38 -21.31
C LYS A 230 -9.73 18.86 -21.53
N LEU A 231 -10.30 18.13 -20.59
CA LEU A 231 -10.44 16.68 -20.58
C LEU A 231 -11.90 16.25 -20.31
N ASP A 232 -12.85 16.96 -20.92
CA ASP A 232 -14.30 16.72 -20.80
C ASP A 232 -14.79 15.50 -21.59
N HIS A 233 -14.15 14.38 -21.35
CA HIS A 233 -14.49 13.11 -21.99
C HIS A 233 -14.68 12.05 -20.91
N ILE A 234 -15.94 11.69 -20.64
CA ILE A 234 -16.31 10.79 -19.53
C ILE A 234 -15.53 9.46 -19.55
N PRO A 235 -15.39 8.75 -20.69
CA PRO A 235 -14.59 7.53 -20.74
C PRO A 235 -13.12 7.75 -20.34
N TRP A 236 -12.54 8.90 -20.72
CA TRP A 236 -11.15 9.22 -20.42
C TRP A 236 -10.98 9.57 -18.92
N LEU A 237 -11.96 10.28 -18.33
CA LEU A 237 -11.98 10.54 -16.88
C LEU A 237 -12.08 9.22 -16.10
N ASN A 238 -12.93 8.29 -16.54
CA ASN A 238 -13.07 6.97 -15.93
C ASN A 238 -11.76 6.15 -16.06
N GLN A 239 -11.14 6.14 -17.24
CA GLN A 239 -9.87 5.46 -17.46
C GLN A 239 -8.76 6.04 -16.55
N THR A 240 -8.70 7.36 -16.42
CA THR A 240 -7.74 8.04 -15.54
C THR A 240 -7.94 7.65 -14.08
N ILE A 241 -9.19 7.64 -13.60
CA ILE A 241 -9.53 7.17 -12.25
C ILE A 241 -9.10 5.72 -12.04
N ALA A 242 -9.39 4.84 -13.01
CA ALA A 242 -9.02 3.42 -12.93
C ALA A 242 -7.50 3.23 -12.87
N GLN A 243 -6.76 3.88 -13.78
CA GLN A 243 -5.29 3.81 -13.85
C GLN A 243 -4.62 4.32 -12.56
N LEU A 244 -5.10 5.45 -12.01
CA LEU A 244 -4.54 5.99 -10.78
C LEU A 244 -4.82 5.10 -9.58
N ASN A 245 -6.03 4.52 -9.46
CA ASN A 245 -6.37 3.60 -8.38
C ASN A 245 -5.53 2.30 -8.42
N ALA A 246 -5.24 1.79 -9.62
CA ALA A 246 -4.44 0.59 -9.81
C ALA A 246 -2.93 0.81 -9.54
N ARG A 247 -2.47 2.07 -9.53
CA ARG A 247 -1.05 2.40 -9.38
C ARG A 247 -0.64 2.51 -7.92
N GLN A 248 0.45 1.82 -7.58
CA GLN A 248 1.19 2.03 -6.33
C GLN A 248 2.17 3.20 -6.48
N PHE A 249 2.16 4.11 -5.51
CA PHE A 249 2.99 5.31 -5.49
C PHE A 249 4.20 5.15 -4.55
N PRO A 250 5.30 5.88 -4.81
CA PRO A 250 6.56 5.71 -4.08
C PRO A 250 6.53 6.26 -2.65
N ASP A 251 5.54 7.09 -2.29
CA ASP A 251 5.27 7.55 -0.92
C ASP A 251 3.81 8.05 -0.76
N GLN A 252 3.40 8.40 0.46
CA GLN A 252 2.06 8.94 0.76
C GLN A 252 1.78 10.30 0.13
N GLY A 253 2.80 11.13 -0.10
CA GLY A 253 2.64 12.42 -0.74
C GLY A 253 2.12 12.26 -2.17
N PHE A 254 2.71 11.35 -2.94
CA PHE A 254 2.24 11.02 -4.28
C PHE A 254 0.87 10.34 -4.30
N ALA A 255 0.62 9.41 -3.36
CA ALA A 255 -0.70 8.77 -3.25
C ALA A 255 -1.81 9.79 -2.93
N ARG A 256 -1.51 10.81 -2.10
CA ARG A 256 -2.41 11.94 -1.82
C ARG A 256 -2.64 12.80 -3.06
N LEU A 257 -1.60 13.17 -3.80
CA LEU A 257 -1.75 13.93 -5.05
C LEU A 257 -2.60 13.17 -6.07
N ALA A 258 -2.37 11.86 -6.23
CA ALA A 258 -3.19 11.01 -7.10
C ALA A 258 -4.67 10.99 -6.66
N ARG A 259 -4.94 10.94 -5.35
CA ARG A 259 -6.30 11.06 -4.79
C ARG A 259 -6.97 12.38 -5.15
N GLU A 260 -6.24 13.49 -5.10
CA GLU A 260 -6.76 14.80 -5.51
C GLU A 260 -7.13 14.83 -7.00
N VAL A 261 -6.31 14.23 -7.86
CA VAL A 261 -6.63 14.07 -9.29
C VAL A 261 -7.89 13.23 -9.48
N ILE A 262 -8.01 12.10 -8.77
CA ILE A 262 -9.20 11.24 -8.82
C ILE A 262 -10.45 12.03 -8.40
N GLN A 263 -10.37 12.81 -7.31
CA GLN A 263 -11.49 13.63 -6.84
C GLN A 263 -11.88 14.71 -7.85
N ALA A 264 -10.90 15.36 -8.49
CA ALA A 264 -11.14 16.34 -9.55
C ALA A 264 -11.83 15.67 -10.75
N ALA A 265 -11.35 14.49 -11.19
CA ALA A 265 -11.94 13.73 -12.29
C ALA A 265 -13.39 13.31 -11.98
N GLN A 266 -13.65 12.79 -10.78
CA GLN A 266 -15.00 12.40 -10.34
C GLN A 266 -15.94 13.61 -10.27
N SER A 267 -15.47 14.73 -9.73
CA SER A 267 -16.24 15.98 -9.66
C SER A 267 -16.59 16.49 -11.06
N ARG A 268 -15.61 16.51 -11.97
CA ARG A 268 -15.84 16.92 -13.36
C ARG A 268 -16.81 15.98 -14.08
N ARG A 269 -16.65 14.66 -13.91
CA ARG A 269 -17.57 13.66 -14.46
C ARG A 269 -19.01 13.89 -14.01
N ARG A 270 -19.24 14.14 -12.72
CA ARG A 270 -20.59 14.44 -12.19
C ARG A 270 -21.19 15.68 -12.83
N LYS A 271 -20.41 16.75 -12.97
CA LYS A 271 -20.85 17.99 -13.66
C LYS A 271 -21.24 17.74 -15.12
N LEU A 272 -20.45 16.95 -15.85
CA LEU A 272 -20.74 16.61 -17.25
C LEU A 272 -22.00 15.76 -17.37
N LEU A 273 -22.17 14.76 -16.51
CA LEU A 273 -23.39 13.94 -16.48
C LEU A 273 -24.63 14.80 -16.20
N GLN A 274 -24.57 15.68 -15.19
CA GLN A 274 -25.66 16.62 -14.89
C GLN A 274 -25.98 17.55 -16.05
N TYR A 275 -24.94 18.06 -16.74
CA TYR A 275 -25.11 18.89 -17.93
C TYR A 275 -25.79 18.13 -19.08
N TYR A 276 -25.33 16.91 -19.38
CA TYR A 276 -25.92 16.06 -20.40
C TYR A 276 -27.36 15.67 -20.05
N ASP A 277 -27.65 15.30 -18.80
CA ASP A 277 -29.03 15.03 -18.36
C ASP A 277 -29.93 16.26 -18.54
N GLY A 278 -29.43 17.46 -18.23
CA GLY A 278 -30.14 18.72 -18.46
C GLY A 278 -30.49 18.92 -19.93
N LEU A 279 -29.54 18.72 -20.85
CA LEU A 279 -29.77 18.80 -22.29
C LEU A 279 -30.77 17.75 -22.79
N LEU A 280 -30.67 16.51 -22.29
CA LEU A 280 -31.52 15.42 -22.72
C LEU A 280 -32.96 15.51 -22.18
N ASN A 281 -33.14 16.12 -21.01
CA ASN A 281 -34.46 16.44 -20.48
C ASN A 281 -35.21 17.46 -21.35
N GLN A 282 -34.47 18.33 -22.05
CA GLN A 282 -35.04 19.30 -23.00
C GLN A 282 -35.36 18.67 -24.37
N SER A 283 -34.97 17.42 -24.62
CA SER A 283 -35.20 16.73 -25.89
C SER A 283 -35.45 15.22 -25.67
N PRO A 284 -36.67 14.82 -25.27
CA PRO A 284 -37.01 13.43 -24.94
C PRO A 284 -36.75 12.44 -26.08
N GLU A 285 -36.92 12.86 -27.33
CA GLU A 285 -36.64 12.04 -28.52
C GLU A 285 -35.15 11.72 -28.66
N VAL A 286 -34.28 12.71 -28.43
CA VAL A 286 -32.82 12.54 -28.44
C VAL A 286 -32.39 11.63 -27.30
N ARG A 287 -32.99 11.78 -26.11
CA ARG A 287 -32.76 10.89 -24.97
C ARG A 287 -33.12 9.44 -25.28
N SER A 288 -34.29 9.20 -25.88
CA SER A 288 -34.72 7.86 -26.30
C SER A 288 -33.78 7.24 -27.32
N ARG A 289 -33.24 8.04 -28.26
CA ARG A 289 -32.29 7.56 -29.25
C ARG A 289 -30.92 7.25 -28.65
N ILE A 290 -30.41 8.10 -27.76
CA ILE A 290 -29.13 7.89 -27.07
C ILE A 290 -29.22 6.69 -26.13
N ASN A 291 -30.30 6.52 -25.37
CA ASN A 291 -30.48 5.34 -24.51
C ASN A 291 -30.54 4.03 -25.31
N ARG A 292 -31.07 4.06 -26.54
CA ARG A 292 -31.05 2.90 -27.44
C ARG A 292 -29.65 2.61 -28.01
N MET A 293 -28.88 3.64 -28.33
CA MET A 293 -27.54 3.51 -28.92
C MET A 293 -26.44 3.23 -27.89
N PHE A 294 -26.60 3.77 -26.68
CA PHE A 294 -25.58 3.76 -25.62
C PHE A 294 -26.24 3.51 -24.26
N PRO A 295 -26.75 2.29 -24.02
CA PRO A 295 -27.57 1.96 -22.84
C PRO A 295 -26.84 2.15 -21.49
N ASP A 296 -25.52 2.31 -21.49
CA ASP A 296 -24.69 2.42 -20.29
C ASP A 296 -24.12 3.83 -20.02
N VAL A 297 -24.27 4.78 -20.96
CA VAL A 297 -23.64 6.12 -20.82
C VAL A 297 -24.40 7.02 -19.84
N LEU A 298 -25.71 6.81 -19.70
CA LEU A 298 -26.61 7.65 -18.89
C LEU A 298 -27.19 6.93 -17.68
N ARG A 299 -26.74 5.72 -17.37
CA ARG A 299 -27.20 5.06 -16.14
C ARG A 299 -26.69 5.86 -14.94
N PRO A 300 -27.57 6.27 -14.01
CA PRO A 300 -27.13 6.87 -12.76
C PRO A 300 -26.23 5.85 -12.04
N VAL A 301 -25.00 6.27 -11.76
CA VAL A 301 -24.10 5.51 -10.89
C VAL A 301 -24.66 5.69 -9.48
N HIS A 302 -25.43 4.70 -9.02
CA HIS A 302 -25.85 4.58 -7.62
C HIS A 302 -24.66 4.28 -6.71
#